data_AF-A0A6A4VPQ1-F1
#
_entry.id   AF-A0A6A4VPQ1-F1
#
_cell.length_a   1.000
_cell.length_b   1.000
_cell.length_c   1.000
_cell.angle_alpha   90.00
_cell.angle_beta   90.00
_cell.angle_gamma   90.00
#
_symmetry.space_group_name_H-M   'P 1'
#
loop_
_entity.id
_entity.type
_entity.pdbx_description
1 polymer ?
#
loop_
_entity_poly.entity_id
_entity_poly.type
_entity_poly.pdbx_seq_one_letter_code
_entity_poly.pdbx_strand_id
1 'polypeptide(L)'
;MENSEIDYIRSVWQLVLADKLHHGVELFVRLFDRYPETKSKFARLSSSCPDPETMRRSARLRAHAGRVVTSLSSIIEIIDDMEMVDENVYLLGESHNRRKVTNADFQKFTDVLLSYLSDTLPEDVYPPAAADAFTKMMGVFNKKMSQHLDE
;
A
#
# COMPACT_ATOMS: atom_id res chain seq x y z
N MET A 1 15.56 3.18 10.61
CA MET A 1 16.09 2.87 9.26
C MET A 1 17.29 3.78 9.02
N GLU A 2 18.20 3.43 8.12
CA GLU A 2 19.33 4.30 7.77
C GLU A 2 18.86 5.44 6.86
N ASN A 3 19.54 6.60 6.89
CA ASN A 3 19.15 7.75 6.08
C ASN A 3 19.15 7.43 4.58
N SER A 4 20.11 6.64 4.11
CA SER A 4 20.19 6.16 2.72
C SER A 4 18.96 5.34 2.31
N GLU A 5 18.46 4.46 3.18
CA GLU A 5 17.24 3.68 2.96
C GLU A 5 16.02 4.61 2.84
N ILE A 6 15.93 5.61 3.73
CA ILE A 6 14.84 6.59 3.75
C ILE A 6 14.85 7.46 2.48
N ASP A 7 16.03 7.86 2.02
CA ASP A 7 16.19 8.67 0.80
C ASP A 7 15.76 7.89 -0.45
N TYR A 8 16.09 6.59 -0.54
CA TYR A 8 15.57 5.73 -1.61
C TYR A 8 14.05 5.67 -1.59
N ILE A 9 13.46 5.43 -0.40
CA ILE A 9 12.01 5.32 -0.25
C ILE A 9 11.34 6.62 -0.70
N ARG A 10 11.79 7.76 -0.19
CA ARG A 10 11.21 9.07 -0.52
C ARG A 10 11.35 9.37 -2.01
N SER A 11 12.51 9.11 -2.62
CA SER A 11 12.76 9.39 -4.04
C SER A 11 11.89 8.54 -4.95
N VAL A 12 11.81 7.23 -4.71
CA VAL A 12 10.95 6.32 -5.47
C VAL A 12 9.48 6.68 -5.28
N TRP A 13 9.06 7.02 -4.05
CA TRP A 13 7.68 7.35 -3.76
C TRP A 13 7.21 8.64 -4.44
N GLN A 14 8.10 9.61 -4.70
CA GLN A 14 7.76 10.80 -5.49
C GLN A 14 7.28 10.45 -6.91
N LEU A 15 7.84 9.39 -7.51
CA LEU A 15 7.39 8.92 -8.83
C LEU A 15 5.97 8.34 -8.75
N VAL A 16 5.67 7.58 -7.70
CA VAL A 16 4.32 7.08 -7.43
C VAL A 16 3.34 8.23 -7.18
N LEU A 17 3.79 9.30 -6.52
CA LEU A 17 2.93 10.45 -6.23
C LEU A 17 2.60 11.29 -7.47
N ALA A 18 3.49 11.34 -8.45
CA ALA A 18 3.30 12.09 -9.69
C ALA A 18 2.02 11.66 -10.44
N ASP A 19 1.66 10.37 -10.39
CA ASP A 19 0.37 9.86 -10.85
C ASP A 19 -0.30 8.93 -9.83
N LYS A 20 -0.55 9.47 -8.63
CA LYS A 20 -1.06 8.70 -7.48
C LYS A 20 -2.34 7.90 -7.76
N LEU A 21 -3.22 8.42 -8.61
CA LEU A 21 -4.50 7.75 -8.89
C LEU A 21 -4.28 6.57 -9.83
N HIS A 22 -3.45 6.73 -10.87
CA HIS A 22 -3.08 5.63 -11.74
C HIS A 22 -2.39 4.52 -10.96
N HIS A 23 -1.29 4.82 -10.27
CA HIS A 23 -0.51 3.83 -9.54
C HIS A 23 -1.33 3.14 -8.45
N GLY A 24 -2.10 3.89 -7.68
CA GLY A 24 -2.96 3.33 -6.64
C GLY A 24 -4.03 2.38 -7.21
N VAL A 25 -4.63 2.72 -8.36
CA VAL A 25 -5.62 1.84 -9.01
C VAL A 25 -4.97 0.57 -9.54
N GLU A 26 -3.82 0.67 -10.21
CA GLU A 26 -3.11 -0.51 -10.72
C GLU A 26 -2.68 -1.45 -9.60
N LEU A 27 -2.24 -0.92 -8.44
CA LEU A 27 -1.96 -1.72 -7.26
C LEU A 27 -3.18 -2.54 -6.82
N PHE A 28 -4.35 -1.92 -6.72
CA PHE A 28 -5.57 -2.64 -6.34
C PHE A 28 -6.06 -3.61 -7.41
N VAL A 29 -5.92 -3.28 -8.69
CA VAL A 29 -6.25 -4.20 -9.78
C VAL A 29 -5.38 -5.46 -9.69
N ARG A 30 -4.06 -5.29 -9.51
CA ARG A 30 -3.13 -6.42 -9.32
C ARG A 30 -3.40 -7.19 -8.02
N LEU A 31 -3.78 -6.50 -6.94
CA LEU A 31 -4.19 -7.14 -5.69
C LEU A 31 -5.40 -8.05 -5.88
N PHE A 32 -6.44 -7.57 -6.57
CA PHE A 32 -7.66 -8.36 -6.79
C PHE A 32 -7.47 -9.46 -7.83
N ASP A 33 -6.52 -9.33 -8.74
CA ASP A 33 -6.15 -10.38 -9.69
C ASP A 33 -5.35 -11.49 -9.00
N ARG A 34 -4.30 -11.13 -8.25
CA ARG A 34 -3.42 -12.07 -7.54
C ARG A 34 -4.07 -12.70 -6.31
N TYR A 35 -4.92 -11.94 -5.60
CA TYR A 35 -5.60 -12.35 -4.37
C TYR A 35 -7.10 -12.00 -4.41
N PRO A 36 -7.91 -12.73 -5.20
CA PRO A 36 -9.33 -12.40 -5.42
C PRO A 36 -10.17 -12.30 -4.15
N GLU A 37 -9.82 -13.02 -3.09
CA GLU A 37 -10.50 -12.99 -1.79
C GLU A 37 -10.45 -11.61 -1.13
N THR A 38 -9.42 -10.80 -1.41
CA THR A 38 -9.29 -9.45 -0.86
C THR A 38 -10.36 -8.50 -1.41
N LYS A 39 -10.86 -8.73 -2.63
CA LYS A 39 -11.95 -7.97 -3.24
C LYS A 39 -13.26 -8.09 -2.45
N SER A 40 -13.48 -9.22 -1.77
CA SER A 40 -14.69 -9.46 -0.97
C SER A 40 -14.84 -8.47 0.21
N LYS A 41 -13.71 -7.93 0.71
CA LYS A 41 -13.69 -6.89 1.76
C LYS A 41 -14.27 -5.55 1.25
N PHE A 42 -14.43 -5.40 -0.06
CA PHE A 42 -15.00 -4.23 -0.71
C PHE A 42 -16.44 -4.51 -1.19
N ALA A 43 -17.38 -4.73 -0.27
CA ALA A 43 -18.75 -5.16 -0.56
C ALA A 43 -19.51 -4.39 -1.67
N ARG A 44 -19.24 -3.09 -1.85
CA ARG A 44 -19.89 -2.27 -2.91
C ARG A 44 -19.15 -2.30 -4.25
N LEU A 45 -17.90 -2.77 -4.28
CA LEU A 45 -17.09 -2.94 -5.48
C LEU A 45 -17.17 -4.38 -6.00
N SER A 46 -17.24 -5.37 -5.11
CA SER A 46 -17.33 -6.79 -5.45
C SER A 46 -18.54 -7.11 -6.34
N SER A 47 -19.66 -6.40 -6.17
CA SER A 47 -20.88 -6.59 -6.95
C SER A 47 -20.96 -5.78 -8.25
N SER A 48 -20.12 -4.75 -8.44
CA SER A 48 -20.28 -3.76 -9.50
C SER A 48 -19.11 -3.68 -10.49
N CYS A 49 -17.97 -4.32 -10.20
CA CYS A 49 -16.79 -4.29 -11.05
C CYS A 49 -16.25 -5.71 -11.23
N PRO A 50 -16.76 -6.51 -12.19
CA PRO A 50 -16.33 -7.90 -12.36
C PRO A 50 -14.89 -8.02 -12.89
N ASP A 51 -14.46 -7.09 -13.75
CA ASP A 51 -13.21 -7.14 -14.51
C ASP A 51 -12.28 -5.93 -14.25
N PRO A 52 -10.99 -6.01 -14.62
CA PRO A 52 -10.02 -4.92 -14.43
C PRO A 52 -10.40 -3.58 -15.10
N GLU A 53 -11.06 -3.59 -16.27
CA GLU A 53 -11.41 -2.36 -16.96
C GLU A 53 -12.50 -1.58 -16.21
N THR A 54 -13.53 -2.28 -15.75
CA THR A 54 -14.58 -1.68 -14.92
C THR A 54 -14.04 -1.20 -13.57
N MET A 55 -13.07 -1.92 -12.98
CA MET A 55 -12.36 -1.47 -11.78
C MET A 55 -11.63 -0.14 -11.98
N ARG A 56 -10.88 0.01 -13.07
CA ARG A 56 -10.13 1.25 -13.38
C ARG A 56 -11.04 2.47 -13.50
N ARG A 57 -12.25 2.28 -14.03
CA ARG A 57 -13.26 3.34 -14.17
C ARG A 57 -14.03 3.63 -12.87
N SER A 58 -13.98 2.73 -11.89
CA SER A 58 -14.72 2.85 -10.63
C SER A 58 -14.29 4.08 -9.83
N ALA A 59 -15.19 5.06 -9.68
CA ALA A 59 -14.96 6.23 -8.82
C ALA A 59 -14.66 5.82 -7.36
N ARG A 60 -15.29 4.74 -6.90
CA ARG A 60 -15.08 4.20 -5.56
C ARG A 60 -13.67 3.65 -5.39
N LEU A 61 -13.19 2.87 -6.36
CA LEU A 61 -11.83 2.32 -6.30
C LEU A 61 -10.80 3.44 -6.35
N ARG A 62 -10.93 4.35 -7.32
CA ARG A 62 -10.05 5.53 -7.46
C ARG A 62 -9.96 6.33 -6.16
N ALA A 63 -11.09 6.57 -5.50
CA ALA A 63 -11.10 7.28 -4.22
C ALA A 63 -10.40 6.51 -3.10
N HIS A 64 -10.52 5.17 -3.05
CA HIS A 64 -9.82 4.37 -2.05
C HIS A 64 -8.33 4.25 -2.33
N ALA A 65 -7.96 3.95 -3.58
CA ALA A 65 -6.59 3.94 -4.06
C ALA A 65 -5.86 5.25 -3.72
N GLY A 66 -6.47 6.40 -4.03
CA GLY A 66 -5.90 7.70 -3.67
C GLY A 66 -5.69 7.87 -2.16
N ARG A 67 -6.62 7.37 -1.32
CA ARG A 67 -6.45 7.41 0.14
C ARG A 67 -5.29 6.54 0.60
N VAL A 68 -5.13 5.33 0.06
CA VAL A 68 -4.02 4.43 0.41
C VAL A 68 -2.67 5.04 0.04
N VAL A 69 -2.53 5.57 -1.18
CA VAL A 69 -1.28 6.22 -1.59
C VAL A 69 -0.99 7.43 -0.70
N THR A 70 -1.99 8.24 -0.36
CA THR A 70 -1.82 9.39 0.55
C THR A 70 -1.42 8.95 1.96
N SER A 71 -2.05 7.92 2.52
CA SER A 71 -1.73 7.41 3.86
C SER A 71 -0.30 6.85 3.92
N LEU A 72 0.14 6.13 2.88
CA LEU A 72 1.53 5.67 2.79
C LEU A 72 2.50 6.85 2.65
N SER A 73 2.16 7.90 1.91
CA SER A 73 2.98 9.13 1.88
C SER A 73 3.16 9.71 3.27
N SER A 74 2.09 9.86 4.04
CA SER A 74 2.18 10.40 5.41
C SER A 74 3.07 9.55 6.31
N ILE A 75 3.04 8.22 6.18
CA ILE A 75 3.93 7.31 6.92
C ILE A 75 5.39 7.46 6.45
N ILE A 76 5.62 7.58 5.14
CA ILE A 76 6.96 7.77 4.56
C ILE A 76 7.59 9.10 4.97
N GLU A 77 6.77 10.15 5.10
CA GLU A 77 7.21 11.47 5.55
C GLU A 77 7.81 11.40 6.96
N ILE A 78 7.18 10.64 7.86
CA ILE A 78 7.53 10.53 9.29
C ILE A 78 8.29 9.24 9.65
N ILE A 79 8.82 8.50 8.68
CA ILE A 79 9.36 7.14 8.90
C ILE A 79 10.56 7.08 9.87
N ASP A 80 11.20 8.22 10.12
CA ASP A 80 12.26 8.43 11.10
C ASP A 80 11.75 8.60 12.55
N ASP A 81 10.47 8.92 12.73
CA ASP A 81 9.81 9.04 14.03
C ASP A 81 8.85 7.85 14.28
N MET A 82 9.32 6.89 15.06
CA MET A 82 8.57 5.65 15.28
C MET A 82 7.35 5.80 16.20
N GLU A 83 7.31 6.86 17.02
CA GLU A 83 6.14 7.17 17.84
C GLU A 83 5.04 7.74 16.94
N MET A 84 5.38 8.68 16.07
CA MET A 84 4.43 9.24 15.10
C MET A 84 3.92 8.20 14.09
N VAL A 85 4.78 7.28 13.63
CA VAL A 85 4.36 6.17 12.77
C VAL A 85 3.33 5.31 13.49
N ASP A 86 3.54 4.98 14.77
CA ASP A 86 2.64 4.11 15.52
C ASP A 86 1.24 4.73 15.66
N GLU A 87 1.15 6.01 16.00
CA GLU A 87 -0.12 6.75 16.11
C GLU A 87 -0.87 6.80 14.78
N ASN A 88 -0.17 7.00 13.66
CA ASN A 88 -0.79 6.98 12.33
C ASN A 88 -1.29 5.60 11.93
N VAL A 89 -0.52 4.56 12.26
CA VAL A 89 -0.86 3.16 11.98
C VAL A 89 -2.02 2.68 12.86
N TYR A 90 -2.13 3.15 14.11
CA TYR A 90 -3.25 2.87 15.00
C TYR A 90 -4.61 3.25 14.37
N LEU A 91 -4.71 4.49 13.86
CA LEU A 91 -5.93 4.98 13.19
C LEU A 91 -6.27 4.18 11.92
N LEU A 92 -5.25 3.67 11.21
CA LEU A 92 -5.45 2.76 10.09
C LEU A 92 -6.00 1.42 10.57
N GLY A 93 -5.42 0.84 11.62
CA GLY A 93 -5.87 -0.41 12.25
C GLY A 93 -7.36 -0.37 12.61
N GLU A 94 -7.79 0.63 13.38
CA GLU A 94 -9.19 0.80 13.80
C GLU A 94 -10.17 0.84 12.61
N SER A 95 -9.81 1.59 11.55
CA SER A 95 -10.64 1.68 10.35
C SER A 95 -10.75 0.33 9.60
N HIS A 96 -9.69 -0.47 9.63
CA HIS A 96 -9.62 -1.76 8.93
C HIS A 96 -10.26 -2.90 9.72
N ASN A 97 -10.24 -2.87 11.06
CA ASN A 97 -10.96 -3.82 11.92
C ASN A 97 -12.46 -3.86 11.63
N ARG A 98 -13.07 -2.69 11.43
CA ARG A 98 -14.51 -2.58 11.05
C ARG A 98 -14.86 -3.31 9.75
N ARG A 99 -13.87 -3.64 8.92
CA ARG A 99 -14.01 -4.34 7.64
C ARG A 99 -13.44 -5.76 7.68
N LYS A 100 -13.04 -6.23 8.87
CA LYS A 100 -12.43 -7.55 9.09
C LYS A 100 -11.24 -7.80 8.18
N VAL A 101 -10.44 -6.75 7.93
CA VAL A 101 -9.18 -6.87 7.18
C VAL A 101 -8.14 -7.40 8.14
N THR A 102 -7.44 -8.44 7.73
CA THR A 102 -6.48 -9.17 8.58
C THR A 102 -5.05 -8.74 8.30
N ASN A 103 -4.11 -9.06 9.19
CA ASN A 103 -2.69 -8.86 8.93
C ASN A 103 -2.24 -9.57 7.63
N ALA A 104 -2.79 -10.76 7.34
CA ALA A 104 -2.52 -11.47 6.10
C ALA A 104 -2.95 -10.69 4.84
N ASP A 105 -4.01 -9.88 4.92
CA ASP A 105 -4.43 -9.03 3.80
C ASP A 105 -3.45 -7.88 3.55
N PHE A 106 -2.84 -7.32 4.60
CA PHE A 106 -1.78 -6.31 4.47
C PHE A 106 -0.46 -6.90 3.94
N GLN A 107 -0.13 -8.14 4.31
CA GLN A 107 1.00 -8.86 3.73
C GLN A 107 0.82 -9.08 2.23
N LYS A 108 -0.39 -9.44 1.77
CA LYS A 108 -0.71 -9.55 0.34
C LYS A 108 -0.58 -8.21 -0.39
N PHE A 109 -1.02 -7.12 0.23
CA PHE A 109 -0.81 -5.77 -0.32
C PHE A 109 0.69 -5.43 -0.42
N THR A 110 1.49 -5.83 0.57
CA THR A 110 2.95 -5.64 0.57
C THR A 110 3.60 -6.38 -0.60
N ASP A 111 3.26 -7.66 -0.80
CA ASP A 111 3.76 -8.44 -1.94
C ASP A 111 3.46 -7.75 -3.28
N VAL A 112 2.21 -7.31 -3.46
CA VAL A 112 1.78 -6.62 -4.68
C VAL A 112 2.49 -5.29 -4.85
N LEU A 113 2.68 -4.51 -3.79
CA LEU A 113 3.40 -3.24 -3.85
C LEU A 113 4.85 -3.43 -4.30
N LEU A 114 5.58 -4.36 -3.68
CA LEU A 114 6.98 -4.62 -4.01
C LEU A 114 7.13 -5.14 -5.45
N SER A 115 6.30 -6.11 -5.85
CA SER A 115 6.26 -6.61 -7.23
C SER A 115 5.90 -5.49 -8.21
N TYR A 116 4.94 -4.63 -7.88
CA TYR A 116 4.53 -3.52 -8.74
C TYR A 116 5.66 -2.53 -8.98
N LEU A 117 6.40 -2.14 -7.94
CA LEU A 117 7.52 -1.21 -8.07
C LEU A 117 8.62 -1.82 -8.94
N SER A 118 8.98 -3.08 -8.72
CA SER A 118 9.96 -3.80 -9.54
C SER A 118 9.55 -3.93 -11.00
N ASP A 119 8.27 -4.18 -11.28
CA ASP A 119 7.79 -4.35 -12.66
C ASP A 119 7.63 -3.02 -13.41
N THR A 120 7.44 -1.92 -12.70
CA THR A 120 7.03 -0.63 -13.29
C THR A 120 8.20 0.35 -13.37
N LEU A 121 9.16 0.27 -12.44
CA LEU A 121 10.28 1.20 -12.38
C LEU A 121 11.55 0.58 -12.98
N PRO A 122 12.32 1.35 -13.77
CA PRO A 122 13.63 0.93 -14.23
C PRO A 122 14.59 0.57 -13.08
N GLU A 123 15.53 -0.35 -13.32
CA GLU A 123 16.48 -0.84 -12.32
C GLU A 123 17.42 0.27 -11.78
N ASP A 124 17.74 1.28 -12.58
CA ASP A 124 18.53 2.44 -12.15
C ASP A 124 17.75 3.38 -11.21
N VAL A 125 16.41 3.32 -11.25
CA VAL A 125 15.50 4.07 -10.38
C VAL A 125 15.11 3.26 -9.14
N TYR A 126 14.89 1.96 -9.29
CA TYR A 126 14.52 1.03 -8.23
C TYR A 126 15.53 -0.13 -8.13
N PRO A 127 16.78 0.16 -7.73
CA PRO A 127 17.82 -0.86 -7.60
C PRO A 127 17.53 -1.80 -6.42
N PRO A 128 18.26 -2.93 -6.30
CA PRO A 128 18.09 -3.87 -5.19
C PRO A 128 18.13 -3.23 -3.80
N ALA A 129 18.98 -2.22 -3.59
CA ALA A 129 19.04 -1.48 -2.33
C ALA A 129 17.73 -0.71 -2.02
N ALA A 130 17.07 -0.16 -3.04
CA ALA A 130 15.76 0.47 -2.86
C ALA A 130 14.68 -0.60 -2.59
N ALA A 131 14.72 -1.73 -3.28
CA ALA A 131 13.82 -2.85 -3.02
C ALA A 131 13.92 -3.38 -1.58
N ASP A 132 15.14 -3.53 -1.06
CA ASP A 132 15.41 -3.92 0.32
C ASP A 132 14.89 -2.88 1.32
N ALA A 133 15.09 -1.59 1.04
CA ALA A 133 14.56 -0.50 1.87
C ALA A 133 13.03 -0.51 1.95
N PHE A 134 12.33 -0.68 0.83
CA PHE A 134 10.88 -0.81 0.79
C PHE A 134 10.39 -2.07 1.52
N THR A 135 11.09 -3.19 1.36
CA THR A 135 10.79 -4.44 2.09
C THR A 135 10.87 -4.22 3.60
N LYS A 136 11.92 -3.54 4.07
CA LYS A 136 12.11 -3.18 5.48
C LYS A 136 11.02 -2.24 5.99
N MET A 137 10.70 -1.18 5.23
CA MET A 137 9.61 -0.25 5.56
C MET A 137 8.28 -0.99 5.73
N MET A 138 7.90 -1.82 4.75
CA MET A 138 6.65 -2.55 4.81
C MET A 138 6.66 -3.60 5.92
N GLY A 139 7.82 -4.17 6.27
CA GLY A 139 7.98 -5.01 7.44
C GLY A 139 7.68 -4.27 8.76
N VAL A 140 8.18 -3.04 8.91
CA VAL A 140 7.87 -2.17 10.05
C VAL A 140 6.38 -1.84 10.08
N PHE A 141 5.82 -1.41 8.94
CA PHE A 141 4.40 -1.09 8.81
C PHE A 141 3.50 -2.28 9.18
N ASN A 142 3.74 -3.46 8.62
CA ASN A 142 2.93 -4.65 8.92
C ASN A 142 3.06 -5.08 10.39
N LYS A 143 4.26 -4.97 10.98
CA LYS A 143 4.45 -5.24 12.40
C LYS A 143 3.60 -4.30 13.25
N LYS A 144 3.61 -3.00 12.96
CA LYS A 144 2.77 -2.02 13.66
C LYS A 144 1.28 -2.24 13.42
N MET A 145 0.87 -2.48 12.18
CA MET A 145 -0.52 -2.82 11.85
C MET A 145 -1.01 -4.03 12.66
N SER A 146 -0.21 -5.09 12.77
CA SER A 146 -0.60 -6.29 13.53
C SER A 146 -0.85 -6.05 15.02
N GLN A 147 -0.29 -4.97 15.60
CA GLN A 147 -0.53 -4.59 16.99
C GLN A 147 -1.88 -3.89 17.18
N HIS A 148 -2.44 -3.34 16.10
CA HIS A 148 -3.65 -2.51 16.09
C HIS A 148 -4.82 -3.16 15.33
N LEU A 149 -4.63 -4.39 14.83
CA LEU A 149 -5.69 -5.18 14.24
C LEU A 149 -6.27 -6.12 15.29
N ASP A 150 -7.60 -6.19 15.36
CA ASP A 150 -8.29 -7.13 16.24
C ASP A 150 -8.13 -8.55 15.66
N GLU A 151 -7.69 -9.50 16.49
CA GLU A 151 -7.61 -10.92 16.13
C GLU A 151 -8.99 -11.55 15.84
#